data_AF-A0A1H4K9K1-F1
#
_entry.id   AF-A0A1H4K9K1-F1
#
_cell.length_a   1.000
_cell.length_b   1.000
_cell.length_c   1.000
_cell.angle_alpha   90.00
_cell.angle_beta   90.00
_cell.angle_gamma   90.00
#
_symmetry.space_group_name_H-M   'P 1'
#
loop_
_entity.id
_entity.type
_entity.pdbx_description
1 polymer ?
#
loop_
_entity_poly.entity_id
_entity_poly.type
_entity_poly.pdbx_seq_one_letter_code
_entity_poly.pdbx_strand_id
1 'polypeptide(L)'
;MVETEQHQEPLRHAQEAAEQAVTSADSAVRRLHNAIDEANPHDILSAQANLGHAINQVKDAMEQLQNFNNESYGQQIKLNLQQLDQTLQELESDDNTYQFPKQVR
;
A
#
# COMPACT_ATOMS: atom_id res chain seq x y z
N MET A 1 -19.14 22.51 22.26
CA MET A 1 -17.86 22.45 21.55
C MET A 1 -17.39 21.00 21.64
N VAL A 2 -17.82 20.13 20.72
CA VAL A 2 -17.45 18.68 20.69
C VAL A 2 -17.51 18.12 19.26
N GLU A 3 -18.28 18.74 18.36
CA GLU A 3 -18.45 18.26 16.97
C GLU A 3 -17.19 18.37 16.11
N THR A 4 -16.22 19.22 16.46
CA THR A 4 -15.01 19.42 15.65
C THR A 4 -13.91 18.40 15.93
N GLU A 5 -13.91 17.76 17.10
CA GLU A 5 -12.90 16.78 17.49
C GLU A 5 -13.23 15.39 16.91
N GLN A 6 -14.51 15.00 16.94
CA GLN A 6 -14.97 13.69 16.43
C GLN A 6 -14.78 13.49 14.92
N HIS A 7 -14.70 14.57 14.11
CA HIS A 7 -14.44 14.46 12.67
C HIS A 7 -12.94 14.43 12.32
N GLN A 8 -12.05 14.81 13.25
CA GLN A 8 -10.60 14.83 13.02
C GLN A 8 -9.94 13.49 13.36
N GLU A 9 -10.46 12.76 14.36
CA GLU A 9 -10.00 11.41 14.71
C GLU A 9 -10.08 10.40 13.53
N PRO A 10 -11.20 10.26 12.80
CA PRO A 10 -11.27 9.30 11.69
C PRO A 10 -10.35 9.67 10.52
N LEU A 11 -10.16 10.97 10.26
CA LEU A 11 -9.20 11.42 9.25
C LEU A 11 -7.76 11.07 9.64
N ARG A 12 -7.39 11.29 10.91
CA ARG A 12 -6.07 10.89 11.43
C ARG A 12 -5.87 9.40 11.28
N HIS A 13 -6.84 8.59 11.70
CA HIS A 13 -6.74 7.14 11.56
C HIS A 13 -6.59 6.70 10.10
N ALA A 14 -7.30 7.34 9.16
CA ALA A 14 -7.14 7.05 7.74
C ALA A 14 -5.74 7.45 7.20
N GLN A 15 -5.17 8.57 7.69
CA GLN A 15 -3.81 8.98 7.36
C GLN A 15 -2.77 8.02 7.95
N GLU A 16 -2.90 7.63 9.21
CA GLU A 16 -2.03 6.66 9.88
C GLU A 16 -2.09 5.29 9.19
N ALA A 17 -3.28 4.85 8.79
CA ALA A 17 -3.47 3.62 8.03
C ALA A 17 -2.79 3.69 6.65
N ALA A 18 -2.87 4.83 5.96
CA ALA A 18 -2.16 5.07 4.72
C ALA A 18 -0.63 5.01 4.88
N GLU A 19 -0.08 5.70 5.89
CA GLU A 19 1.36 5.67 6.18
C GLU A 19 1.84 4.26 6.54
N GLN A 20 1.04 3.52 7.32
CA GLN A 20 1.33 2.14 7.66
C GLN A 20 1.27 1.21 6.44
N ALA A 21 0.33 1.44 5.53
CA ALA A 21 0.21 0.68 4.29
C ALA A 21 1.43 0.90 3.38
N VAL A 22 1.87 2.15 3.20
CA VAL A 22 3.09 2.49 2.45
C VAL A 22 4.34 1.85 3.09
N THR A 23 4.46 1.93 4.42
CA THR A 23 5.60 1.33 5.13
C THR A 23 5.62 -0.20 5.00
N SER A 24 4.45 -0.82 5.05
CA SER A 24 4.29 -2.27 4.87
C SER A 24 4.64 -2.69 3.45
N ALA A 25 4.24 -1.88 2.46
CA ALA A 25 4.57 -2.06 1.05
C ALA A 25 6.09 -1.98 0.79
N ASP A 26 6.76 -0.92 1.23
CA ASP A 26 8.22 -0.78 1.09
C ASP A 26 8.96 -1.96 1.75
N SER A 27 8.50 -2.37 2.93
CA SER A 27 9.05 -3.53 3.63
C SER A 27 8.86 -4.84 2.85
N ALA A 28 7.71 -5.03 2.20
CA ALA A 28 7.42 -6.21 1.39
C ALA A 28 8.29 -6.26 0.13
N VAL A 29 8.49 -5.13 -0.56
CA VAL A 29 9.39 -5.03 -1.73
C VAL A 29 10.81 -5.36 -1.34
N ARG A 30 11.33 -4.76 -0.26
CA ARG A 30 12.68 -5.07 0.23
C ARG A 30 12.87 -6.53 0.55
N ARG A 31 11.88 -7.17 1.19
CA ARG A 31 11.91 -8.61 1.46
C ARG A 31 11.92 -9.43 0.18
N LEU A 32 11.15 -9.03 -0.83
CA LEU A 32 11.13 -9.70 -2.13
C LEU A 32 12.49 -9.58 -2.82
N HIS A 33 13.06 -8.38 -2.89
CA HIS A 33 14.39 -8.16 -3.47
C HIS A 33 15.47 -8.97 -2.75
N ASN A 34 15.48 -8.98 -1.41
CA ASN A 34 16.41 -9.78 -0.63
C ASN A 34 16.23 -11.28 -0.91
N ALA A 35 14.99 -11.78 -0.92
CA ALA A 35 14.71 -13.18 -1.20
C ALA A 35 15.15 -13.61 -2.61
N ILE A 36 15.07 -12.70 -3.57
CA ILE A 36 15.56 -12.90 -4.94
C ILE A 36 17.09 -12.89 -4.99
N ASP A 37 17.74 -11.96 -4.29
CA ASP A 37 19.20 -11.87 -4.19
C ASP A 37 19.78 -13.14 -3.53
N GLU A 38 19.11 -13.63 -2.50
CA GLU A 38 19.42 -14.89 -1.82
C GLU A 38 18.99 -16.14 -2.62
N ALA A 39 18.30 -15.95 -3.75
CA ALA A 39 17.74 -16.98 -4.62
C ALA A 39 16.92 -18.04 -3.84
N ASN A 40 16.22 -17.63 -2.79
CA ASN A 40 15.44 -18.54 -1.94
C ASN A 40 13.97 -18.61 -2.39
N PRO A 41 13.51 -19.70 -3.03
CA PRO A 41 12.17 -19.78 -3.57
C PRO A 41 11.07 -19.75 -2.51
N HIS A 42 11.34 -20.19 -1.29
CA HIS A 42 10.34 -20.16 -0.21
C HIS A 42 10.09 -18.71 0.26
N ASP A 43 11.18 -17.95 0.44
CA ASP A 43 11.10 -16.54 0.82
C ASP A 43 10.54 -15.68 -0.30
N ILE A 44 10.83 -15.99 -1.57
CA ILE A 44 10.23 -15.29 -2.72
C ILE A 44 8.70 -15.43 -2.71
N LEU A 45 8.18 -16.65 -2.53
CA LEU A 45 6.74 -16.90 -2.46
C LEU A 45 6.09 -16.20 -1.24
N SER A 46 6.76 -16.25 -0.09
CA SER A 46 6.28 -15.55 1.12
C SER A 46 6.27 -14.04 0.92
N ALA A 47 7.34 -13.49 0.33
CA ALA A 47 7.46 -12.07 0.05
C ALA A 47 6.44 -11.60 -0.99
N GLN A 48 6.15 -12.38 -2.03
CA GLN A 48 5.05 -12.11 -2.97
C GLN A 48 3.69 -12.09 -2.28
N ALA A 49 3.42 -13.04 -1.39
CA ALA A 49 2.17 -13.04 -0.62
C ALA A 49 2.06 -11.80 0.29
N ASN A 50 3.16 -11.40 0.93
CA ASN A 50 3.22 -10.18 1.74
C ASN A 50 3.03 -8.92 0.88
N LEU A 51 3.60 -8.88 -0.32
CA LEU A 51 3.45 -7.78 -1.26
C LEU A 51 2.00 -7.65 -1.73
N GLY A 52 1.35 -8.77 -2.08
CA GLY A 52 -0.08 -8.80 -2.39
C GLY A 52 -0.95 -8.34 -1.23
N HIS A 53 -0.59 -8.68 0.02
CA HIS A 53 -1.30 -8.16 1.20
C HIS A 53 -1.11 -6.64 1.36
N ALA A 54 0.11 -6.14 1.20
CA ALA A 54 0.40 -4.71 1.29
C ALA A 54 -0.31 -3.91 0.19
N ILE A 55 -0.38 -4.41 -1.04
CA ILE A 55 -1.18 -3.83 -2.13
C ILE A 55 -2.64 -3.68 -1.69
N ASN A 56 -3.23 -4.71 -1.08
CA ASN A 56 -4.61 -4.64 -0.61
C ASN A 56 -4.78 -3.61 0.53
N GLN A 57 -3.81 -3.50 1.44
CA GLN A 57 -3.82 -2.47 2.49
C GLN A 57 -3.74 -1.05 1.92
N VAL A 58 -2.91 -0.84 0.89
CA VAL A 58 -2.81 0.45 0.17
C VAL A 58 -4.15 0.76 -0.50
N LYS A 59 -4.78 -0.21 -1.17
CA LYS A 59 -6.11 -0.03 -1.81
C LYS A 59 -7.19 0.32 -0.77
N ASP A 60 -7.22 -0.38 0.35
CA ASP A 60 -8.19 -0.11 1.44
C ASP A 60 -7.98 1.29 2.03
N ALA A 61 -6.73 1.68 2.30
CA ALA A 61 -6.40 3.02 2.78
C ALA A 61 -6.77 4.11 1.76
N MET A 62 -6.59 3.86 0.46
CA MET A 62 -7.04 4.76 -0.61
C MET A 62 -8.56 4.90 -0.62
N GLU A 63 -9.31 3.81 -0.48
CA GLU A 63 -10.78 3.85 -0.42
C GLU A 63 -11.27 4.63 0.80
N GLN A 64 -10.67 4.39 1.97
CA GLN A 64 -10.97 5.15 3.19
C GLN A 64 -10.72 6.65 2.99
N LEU A 65 -9.55 7.02 2.47
CA LEU A 65 -9.19 8.41 2.20
C LEU A 65 -10.08 9.05 1.12
N GLN A 66 -10.47 8.32 0.07
CA GLN A 66 -11.41 8.82 -0.94
C GLN A 66 -12.78 9.15 -0.35
N ASN A 67 -13.26 8.36 0.61
CA ASN A 67 -14.52 8.66 1.29
C ASN A 67 -14.45 10.01 2.03
N PHE A 68 -13.30 10.34 2.65
CA PHE A 68 -13.08 11.63 3.33
C PHE A 68 -12.75 12.78 2.37
N ASN A 69 -12.29 12.51 1.13
CA ASN A 69 -11.98 13.56 0.13
C ASN A 69 -13.21 14.39 -0.25
N ASN A 70 -14.42 13.84 -0.08
CA ASN A 70 -15.68 14.57 -0.28
C ASN A 70 -15.99 15.59 0.82
N GLU A 71 -15.31 15.53 1.97
CA GLU A 71 -15.51 16.43 3.11
C GLU A 71 -14.25 17.29 3.33
N SER A 72 -14.23 18.58 2.93
CA SER A 72 -13.29 19.68 3.29
C SER A 72 -11.75 19.48 3.41
N TYR A 73 -11.21 18.27 3.44
CA TYR A 73 -9.82 17.89 3.71
C TYR A 73 -9.05 17.60 2.41
N GLY A 74 -9.63 17.98 1.27
CA GLY A 74 -9.28 17.44 -0.05
C GLY A 74 -7.86 17.75 -0.54
N GLN A 75 -7.13 18.71 0.02
CA GLN A 75 -5.73 18.94 -0.39
C GLN A 75 -4.76 17.93 0.23
N GLN A 76 -4.86 17.69 1.53
CA GLN A 76 -3.97 16.77 2.23
C GLN A 76 -4.29 15.31 1.87
N ILE A 77 -5.58 15.00 1.73
CA ILE A 77 -6.05 13.69 1.24
C ILE A 77 -5.57 13.42 -0.18
N LYS A 78 -5.64 14.42 -1.08
CA LYS A 78 -5.12 14.25 -2.45
C LYS A 78 -3.65 13.91 -2.50
N LEU A 79 -2.82 14.55 -1.65
CA LEU A 79 -1.39 14.25 -1.59
C LEU A 79 -1.14 12.81 -1.14
N ASN A 80 -1.83 12.35 -0.10
CA ASN A 80 -1.72 10.97 0.37
C ASN A 80 -2.23 9.96 -0.66
N LEU A 81 -3.37 10.24 -1.31
CA LEU A 81 -3.89 9.39 -2.38
C LEU A 81 -2.92 9.29 -3.55
N GLN A 82 -2.27 10.39 -3.93
CA GLN A 82 -1.30 10.39 -5.00
C GLN A 82 -0.05 9.57 -4.63
N GLN A 83 0.41 9.67 -3.38
CA GLN A 83 1.56 8.88 -2.90
C GLN A 83 1.22 7.39 -2.80
N LEU A 84 0.02 7.04 -2.34
CA LEU A 84 -0.48 5.67 -2.31
C LEU A 84 -0.62 5.10 -3.73
N ASP A 85 -1.15 5.87 -4.67
CA ASP A 85 -1.28 5.47 -6.09
C ASP A 85 0.09 5.21 -6.73
N GLN A 86 1.07 6.09 -6.51
CA GLN A 86 2.44 5.88 -6.95
C GLN A 86 3.04 4.60 -6.35
N THR A 87 2.88 4.42 -5.03
CA THR A 87 3.36 3.22 -4.34
C THR A 87 2.69 1.96 -4.91
N LEU A 88 1.38 2.02 -5.20
CA LEU A 88 0.64 0.92 -5.79
C LEU A 88 1.18 0.55 -7.18
N GLN A 89 1.42 1.55 -8.03
CA GLN A 89 1.96 1.34 -9.37
C GLN A 89 3.36 0.74 -9.33
N GLU A 90 4.20 1.17 -8.38
CA GLU A 90 5.52 0.59 -8.15
C GLU A 90 5.40 -0.88 -7.69
N LEU A 91 4.56 -1.16 -6.70
CA LEU A 91 4.32 -2.53 -6.21
C LEU A 91 3.78 -3.47 -7.29
N GLU A 92 2.80 -3.03 -8.09
CA GLU A 92 2.23 -3.83 -9.18
C GLU A 92 3.26 -4.05 -10.30
N SER A 93 4.18 -3.10 -10.51
CA SER A 93 5.29 -3.26 -11.46
C SER A 93 6.34 -4.26 -10.95
N ASP A 94 6.69 -4.21 -9.67
CA ASP A 94 7.57 -5.19 -9.02
C ASP A 94 6.94 -6.59 -9.03
N ASP A 95 5.66 -6.73 -8.64
CA ASP A 95 4.95 -8.02 -8.69
C ASP A 95 5.00 -8.63 -10.09
N ASN A 96 4.64 -7.85 -11.11
CA ASN A 96 4.62 -8.31 -12.50
C ASN A 96 6.03 -8.63 -13.04
N THR A 97 7.08 -7.96 -12.55
CA THR A 97 8.48 -8.25 -12.91
C THR A 97 8.94 -9.59 -12.33
N TYR A 98 8.43 -9.97 -11.17
CA TYR A 98 8.84 -11.18 -10.45
C TYR A 98 7.82 -12.32 -10.52
N GLN A 99 6.68 -12.13 -11.17
CA GLN A 99 5.83 -13.23 -11.61
C GLN A 99 6.63 -14.09 -12.58
N PHE A 100 7.09 -15.26 -12.10
CA PHE A 100 7.75 -16.26 -12.93
C PHE A 100 6.94 -16.43 -14.24
N PRO A 101 7.59 -16.39 -15.42
CA PRO A 101 6.89 -16.52 -16.68
C PRO A 101 6.07 -17.81 -16.62
N LYS A 102 4.75 -17.68 -16.78
CA LYS A 102 3.82 -18.81 -16.89
C LYS A 102 4.48 -19.83 -17.80
N GLN A 103 4.85 -20.99 -17.24
CA GLN A 103 5.51 -22.04 -18.00
C GLN A 103 4.69 -22.30 -19.26
N VAL A 104 5.25 -21.93 -20.42
CA VAL A 104 4.70 -22.31 -21.71
C VAL A 104 4.80 -23.83 -21.74
N ARG A 105 3.64 -24.50 -21.69
CA ARG A 105 3.55 -25.95 -21.80
C ARG A 105 3.11 -26.33 -23.21
#